data_AF-A0A7C1MI27-F1
#
_entry.id   AF-A0A7C1MI27-F1
#
_cell.length_a   1.000
_cell.length_b   1.000
_cell.length_c   1.000
_cell.angle_alpha   90.00
_cell.angle_beta   90.00
_cell.angle_gamma   90.00
#
_symmetry.space_group_name_H-M   'P 1'
#
loop_
_entity.id
_entity.type
_entity.pdbx_description
1 polymer ?
#
loop_
_entity_poly.entity_id
_entity_poly.type
_entity_poly.pdbx_seq_one_letter_code
_entity_poly.pdbx_strand_id
1 'polypeptide(L)' 'MALSKGKGFWTDKTACWEVRGCEVKPGGAPSCPAYKKQEYPCWVIKGTICKGESGVDVSVCKICKVYKDHGKGEDIKITQ' A
#
# COMPACT_ATOMS: atom_id res chain seq x y z
N MET A 1 -16.78 -10.24 -10.92
CA MET A 1 -16.26 -8.86 -10.97
C MET A 1 -14.75 -8.96 -10.88
N ALA A 2 -14.02 -8.63 -11.95
CA ALA A 2 -12.58 -8.81 -12.00
C ALA A 2 -11.90 -7.68 -11.19
N LEU A 3 -11.34 -8.05 -10.04
CA LEU A 3 -10.47 -7.21 -9.23
C LEU A 3 -9.36 -6.67 -10.13
N SER A 4 -9.17 -5.35 -10.14
CA SER A 4 -8.17 -4.70 -10.97
C SER A 4 -6.78 -5.17 -10.54
N LYS A 5 -6.27 -6.21 -11.19
CA LYS A 5 -4.90 -6.72 -11.05
C LYS A 5 -3.95 -5.52 -11.05
N GLY A 6 -3.15 -5.39 -9.99
CA GLY A 6 -2.30 -4.21 -9.77
C GLY A 6 -1.45 -3.86 -10.99
N LYS A 7 -1.25 -2.56 -11.23
CA LYS A 7 -0.45 -2.03 -12.36
C LYS A 7 0.98 -1.72 -11.89
N GLY A 8 1.95 -1.72 -12.81
CA GLY A 8 3.33 -1.32 -12.50
C GLY A 8 4.02 -2.27 -11.53
N PHE A 9 4.45 -1.77 -10.35
CA PHE A 9 5.13 -2.56 -9.31
C PHE A 9 4.34 -3.81 -8.89
N TRP A 10 3.01 -3.74 -8.94
CA TRP A 10 2.12 -4.80 -8.48
C TRP A 10 1.72 -5.82 -9.56
N THR A 11 2.33 -5.75 -10.75
CA THR A 11 2.12 -6.74 -11.80
C THR A 11 2.52 -8.12 -11.27
N ASP A 12 1.59 -9.08 -11.32
CA ASP A 12 1.72 -10.43 -10.75
C ASP A 12 2.02 -10.48 -9.23
N LYS A 13 1.65 -9.44 -8.49
CA LYS A 13 1.76 -9.38 -7.02
C LYS A 13 0.42 -9.03 -6.39
N THR A 14 0.26 -9.34 -5.10
CA THR A 14 -0.93 -8.96 -4.36
C THR A 14 -0.72 -7.62 -3.69
N ALA A 15 -1.50 -6.62 -4.10
CA ALA A 15 -1.37 -5.28 -3.58
C ALA A 15 -1.98 -5.12 -2.17
N CYS A 16 -1.49 -4.11 -1.45
CA CYS A 16 -1.98 -3.81 -0.10
C CYS A 16 -3.49 -3.54 -0.05
N TRP A 17 -4.04 -2.85 -1.07
CA TRP A 17 -5.47 -2.55 -1.12
C TRP A 17 -6.34 -3.80 -1.34
N GLU A 18 -5.82 -4.81 -2.03
CA GLU A 18 -6.49 -6.10 -2.21
C GLU A 18 -6.52 -6.87 -0.88
N VAL A 19 -5.36 -6.98 -0.21
CA VAL A 19 -5.27 -7.66 1.09
C VAL A 19 -6.14 -6.99 2.16
N ARG A 20 -6.22 -5.66 2.15
CA ARG A 20 -7.01 -4.90 3.12
C ARG A 20 -8.48 -4.73 2.74
N GLY A 21 -8.88 -5.18 1.55
CA GLY A 21 -10.23 -5.05 1.03
C GLY A 21 -10.67 -3.59 0.92
N CYS A 22 -9.79 -2.71 0.42
CA CYS A 22 -10.08 -1.28 0.35
C CYS A 22 -11.25 -0.97 -0.58
N GLU A 23 -11.57 -1.79 -1.56
CA GLU A 23 -12.75 -1.60 -2.41
C GLU A 23 -14.08 -1.94 -1.72
N VAL A 24 -14.07 -2.87 -0.76
CA VAL A 24 -15.28 -3.38 -0.09
C VAL A 24 -15.60 -2.67 1.23
N LYS A 25 -14.65 -1.91 1.80
CA LYS A 25 -14.88 -1.21 3.07
C LYS A 25 -15.70 0.08 2.88
N PRO A 26 -16.59 0.44 3.81
CA PRO A 26 -17.25 1.75 3.81
C PRO A 26 -16.20 2.86 3.92
N GLY A 27 -16.23 3.82 2.98
CA GLY A 27 -15.16 4.81 2.76
C GLY A 27 -14.04 4.37 1.81
N GLY A 28 -14.10 3.14 1.30
CA GLY A 28 -13.07 2.35 0.61
C GLY A 28 -12.07 3.01 -0.36
N ALA A 29 -12.14 2.61 -1.64
CA ALA A 29 -11.28 3.07 -2.73
C ALA A 29 -10.99 4.59 -2.75
N PRO A 30 -11.97 5.49 -2.52
CA PRO A 30 -11.70 6.93 -2.51
C PRO A 30 -10.91 7.41 -1.30
N SER A 31 -10.92 6.69 -0.16
CA SER A 31 -10.14 7.06 1.02
C SER A 31 -8.82 6.31 1.14
N CYS A 32 -8.56 5.31 0.30
CA CYS A 32 -7.29 4.59 0.29
C CYS A 32 -6.30 5.22 -0.70
N PRO A 33 -5.24 5.91 -0.22
CA PRO A 33 -4.26 6.54 -1.12
C PRO A 33 -3.51 5.51 -1.96
N ALA A 34 -3.30 4.30 -1.42
CA ALA A 34 -2.69 3.19 -2.15
C ALA A 34 -3.55 2.73 -3.34
N TYR A 35 -4.88 2.73 -3.19
CA TYR A 35 -5.78 2.39 -4.28
C TYR A 35 -5.81 3.44 -5.40
N LYS A 36 -5.58 4.73 -5.07
CA LYS A 36 -5.46 5.81 -6.07
C LYS A 36 -4.12 5.76 -6.83
N LYS A 37 -3.08 5.22 -6.22
CA LYS A 37 -1.73 5.13 -6.78
C LYS A 37 -1.32 3.66 -6.95
N GLN A 38 -2.07 2.95 -7.79
CA GLN A 38 -1.90 1.51 -8.00
C GLN A 38 -0.56 1.12 -8.63
N GLU A 39 0.22 2.08 -9.11
CA GLU A 39 1.54 1.85 -9.69
C GLU A 39 2.65 1.76 -8.63
N TYR A 40 2.35 2.21 -7.40
CA TYR A 40 3.32 2.37 -6.33
C TYR A 40 2.99 1.49 -5.13
N PRO A 41 4.01 1.01 -4.40
CA PRO A 41 3.76 0.27 -3.18
C PRO A 41 3.17 1.13 -2.07
N CYS A 42 2.38 0.54 -1.17
CA CYS A 42 1.72 1.31 -0.11
C CYS A 42 2.72 2.03 0.81
N TRP A 43 3.90 1.45 1.05
CA TRP A 43 4.94 2.02 1.89
C TRP A 43 5.68 3.23 1.29
N VAL A 44 5.48 3.57 0.02
CA VAL A 44 6.02 4.82 -0.54
C VAL A 44 4.99 5.93 -0.60
N ILE A 45 3.71 5.63 -0.33
CA ILE A 45 2.60 6.56 -0.47
C ILE A 45 2.22 7.16 0.89
N LYS A 46 2.31 8.48 1.00
CA LYS A 46 1.88 9.26 2.17
C LYS A 46 0.36 9.17 2.37
N GLY A 47 -0.08 9.18 3.63
CA GLY A 47 -1.49 8.99 4.02
C GLY A 47 -1.95 7.54 4.08
N THR A 48 -1.09 6.58 3.73
CA THR A 48 -1.39 5.16 3.95
C THR A 48 -1.06 4.75 5.38
N ILE A 49 -1.68 3.67 5.86
CA ILE A 49 -1.34 3.06 7.16
C ILE A 49 0.16 2.75 7.28
N CYS A 50 0.82 2.43 6.16
CA CYS A 50 2.24 2.10 6.14
C CYS A 50 3.18 3.32 6.23
N LYS A 51 2.71 4.53 5.93
CA LYS A 51 3.54 5.75 5.88
C LYS A 51 3.01 6.85 6.81
N GLY A 52 1.83 6.64 7.41
CA GLY A 52 1.10 7.63 8.17
C GLY A 52 0.70 8.86 7.35
N GLU A 53 -0.03 9.79 7.97
CA GLU A 53 -0.38 11.07 7.36
C GLU A 53 0.84 11.97 7.13
N SER A 54 1.84 11.88 8.02
CA SER A 54 3.06 12.69 7.98
C SER A 54 4.09 12.20 6.97
N GLY A 55 4.07 10.92 6.58
CA GLY A 55 5.02 10.34 5.63
C GLY A 55 6.30 9.79 6.28
N VAL A 56 6.39 9.83 7.61
CA VAL A 56 7.58 9.44 8.40
C VAL A 56 7.36 8.21 9.28
N ASP A 57 6.11 7.85 9.60
CA ASP A 57 5.85 6.64 10.38
C ASP A 57 5.78 5.42 9.47
N VAL A 58 6.83 4.61 9.51
CA VAL A 58 6.97 3.36 8.72
C VAL A 58 6.96 2.12 9.61
N SER A 59 6.81 2.31 10.92
CA SER A 59 6.85 1.29 11.97
C SER A 59 5.81 0.19 11.71
N VAL A 60 4.58 0.59 11.37
CA VAL A 60 3.48 -0.33 11.05
C VAL A 60 3.77 -1.14 9.79
N CYS A 61 4.49 -0.56 8.83
CA CYS A 61 4.76 -1.26 7.59
C CYS A 61 5.83 -2.35 7.71
N LYS A 62 6.81 -2.17 8.60
CA LYS A 62 7.85 -3.19 8.88
C LYS A 62 7.25 -4.53 9.32
N ILE A 63 6.09 -4.50 9.99
CA ILE A 63 5.37 -5.71 10.43
C ILE A 63 4.28 -6.17 9.43
N CYS A 64 3.99 -5.38 8.40
CA CYS A 64 2.96 -5.67 7.42
C CYS A 64 3.34 -6.86 6.53
N LYS A 65 2.42 -7.83 6.37
CA LYS A 65 2.63 -9.01 5.51
C LYS A 65 3.02 -8.63 4.08
N VAL A 66 2.37 -7.62 3.51
CA VAL A 66 2.61 -7.18 2.12
C VAL A 66 4.03 -6.68 1.93
N TYR A 67 4.55 -5.92 2.90
CA TYR A 67 5.92 -5.43 2.85
C TYR A 67 6.94 -6.56 3.10
N LYS A 68 6.62 -7.53 3.97
CA LYS A 68 7.46 -8.72 4.15
C LYS A 68 7.54 -9.56 2.87
N ASP A 69 6.43 -9.68 2.14
CA ASP A 69 6.33 -10.50 0.92
C ASP A 69 6.96 -9.81 -0.30
N HIS A 70 6.76 -8.50 -0.45
CA HIS A 70 7.11 -7.76 -1.66
C HIS A 70 8.16 -6.66 -1.48
N GLY A 71 8.36 -6.17 -0.25
CA GLY A 71 9.33 -5.12 0.06
C GLY A 71 10.75 -5.62 0.29
N LYS A 72 10.96 -6.94 0.44
CA LYS A 72 12.29 -7.59 0.57
C LYS A 72 13.21 -6.99 1.65
N GLY A 73 12.66 -6.28 2.64
CA GLY A 73 13.43 -5.55 3.65
C GLY A 73 14.15 -4.30 3.13
N GLU A 74 13.79 -3.78 1.95
CA GLU A 74 14.32 -2.52 1.44
C GLU A 74 13.91 -1.35 2.31
N ASP A 75 14.85 -0.45 2.62
CA ASP A 75 14.60 0.68 3.52
C ASP A 75 13.41 1.52 3.04
N ILE A 76 12.40 1.66 3.90
CA ILE A 76 11.23 2.47 3.59
C ILE A 76 11.64 3.93 3.69
N LYS A 77 11.99 4.52 2.55
CA LYS A 77 12.37 5.92 2.45
C LYS A 77 11.29 6.80 3.07
N ILE A 78 11.62 7.43 4.19
CA ILE A 78 10.82 8.51 4.77
C ILE A 78 10.94 9.74 3.88
N THR A 79 9.81 10.41 3.65
CA THR A 79 9.78 11.63 2.84
C THR A 79 9.51 12.77 3.82
N GLN A 80 10.53 13.56 4.15
CA GLN A 80 10.41 14.81 4.91
C GLN A 80 9.72 15.88 4.08
#